data_AF-A0A1M6M5T6-F1
#
_entry.id   AF-A0A1M6M5T6-F1
#
_cell.length_a   1.000
_cell.length_b   1.000
_cell.length_c   1.000
_cell.angle_alpha   90.00
_cell.angle_beta   90.00
_cell.angle_gamma   90.00
#
_symmetry.space_group_name_H-M   'P 1'
#
loop_
_entity.id
_entity.type
_entity.pdbx_description
1 polymer ?
#
loop_
_entity_poly.entity_id
_entity_poly.type
_entity_poly.pdbx_seq_one_letter_code
_entity_poly.pdbx_strand_id
1 'polypeptide(L)'
;MPRKEVKSMSYTASGLVDYVKKALKMNTVYMWGGIMRLVTESYISGRANQYPSWYTPARVAKFRALIGKDYYGVDCVGLIKSYYWGGVGSKNYKAETDKSANGMFQAATEKGPINTLPEIPGVCVWLDGHIGVYIGNGLVIESTNNTRFGDGVCQTKLSDRNWTHWLKCPYIEYEDQAPSDGPKATVGTEEQKVFINKIGPMAMADMKATGILASLTIAQAILESGWGKSKLATEANNLFGIKGTYNGQGYTCKTQEWDGSKFITVEATFRKYPSWAESLADHSDLFNRLDRYKKLRGLTDYKLACRYVYEAGYATDPGYTDKLINLIEKYSLTAWDIKHENSSGTGPSEQKPSETVYIVQKGDTLSKIAAAYGTTYQVLAEYNGIANPNIIHVGQKIKIPSGNTGGPQAKTYKTYTVKKGDSLWAIAQKELGNGSRWPEIQKLNGLSGTTIYAGQVLKIPV
;
A
#
# COMPACT_ATOMS: atom_id res chain seq x y z
N MET A 1 -10.18 -29.28 27.95
CA MET A 1 -10.32 -28.77 26.57
C MET A 1 -9.54 -27.46 26.47
N PRO A 2 -8.54 -27.33 25.61
CA PRO A 2 -7.87 -26.04 25.43
C PRO A 2 -8.84 -25.08 24.73
N ARG A 3 -9.01 -23.88 25.31
CA ARG A 3 -9.76 -22.76 24.71
C ARG A 3 -9.15 -22.47 23.34
N LYS A 4 -9.97 -22.51 22.29
CA LYS A 4 -9.64 -21.86 21.03
C LYS A 4 -9.32 -20.40 21.34
N GLU A 5 -8.08 -19.98 21.11
CA GLU A 5 -7.74 -18.57 21.03
C GLU A 5 -8.61 -17.93 19.94
N VAL A 6 -9.51 -17.06 20.37
CA VAL A 6 -10.20 -16.15 19.46
C VAL A 6 -9.13 -15.17 18.99
N LYS A 7 -8.68 -15.31 17.73
CA LYS A 7 -7.89 -14.27 17.06
C LYS A 7 -8.58 -12.93 17.31
N SER A 8 -7.95 -12.04 18.08
CA SER A 8 -8.47 -10.69 18.28
C SER A 8 -8.62 -10.04 16.91
N MET A 9 -9.76 -9.41 16.64
CA MET A 9 -9.87 -8.53 15.48
C MET A 9 -8.83 -7.42 15.67
N SER A 10 -7.79 -7.40 14.83
CA SER A 10 -6.82 -6.34 14.87
C SER A 10 -7.38 -5.08 14.19
N TYR A 11 -7.19 -3.93 14.84
CA TYR A 11 -7.63 -2.63 14.33
C TYR A 11 -6.46 -2.00 13.58
N THR A 12 -6.58 -1.80 12.28
CA THR A 12 -5.46 -1.36 11.43
C THR A 12 -5.51 0.14 11.14
N ALA A 13 -4.36 0.74 10.80
CA ALA A 13 -4.27 2.13 10.39
C ALA A 13 -5.10 2.42 9.13
N SER A 14 -5.09 1.49 8.16
CA SER A 14 -5.92 1.51 6.95
C SER A 14 -7.41 1.50 7.30
N GLY A 15 -7.81 0.64 8.24
CA GLY A 15 -9.20 0.57 8.72
C GLY A 15 -9.63 1.82 9.49
N LEU A 16 -8.74 2.45 10.26
CA LEU A 16 -9.02 3.73 10.91
C LEU A 16 -9.29 4.82 9.86
N VAL A 17 -8.49 4.90 8.78
CA VAL A 17 -8.70 5.89 7.70
C VAL A 17 -10.08 5.70 7.06
N ASP A 18 -10.45 4.47 6.74
CA ASP A 18 -11.78 4.17 6.21
C ASP A 18 -12.90 4.55 7.18
N TYR A 19 -12.69 4.30 8.48
CA TYR A 19 -13.63 4.64 9.53
C TYR A 19 -13.86 6.15 9.61
N VAL A 20 -12.79 6.95 9.68
CA VAL A 20 -12.92 8.42 9.80
C VAL A 20 -13.46 9.06 8.52
N LYS A 21 -13.17 8.50 7.34
CA LYS A 21 -13.78 8.93 6.06
C LYS A 21 -15.28 8.65 5.99
N LYS A 22 -15.75 7.58 6.63
CA LYS A 22 -17.20 7.32 6.79
C LYS A 22 -17.81 8.31 7.78
N ALA A 23 -17.15 8.53 8.91
CA ALA A 23 -17.59 9.49 9.93
C ALA A 23 -17.75 10.91 9.36
N LEU A 24 -16.87 11.33 8.46
CA LEU A 24 -16.95 12.63 7.78
C LEU A 24 -18.26 12.85 6.99
N LYS A 25 -18.94 11.77 6.59
CA LYS A 25 -20.21 11.81 5.84
C LYS A 25 -21.44 11.76 6.75
N MET A 26 -21.25 11.66 8.06
CA MET A 26 -22.32 11.53 9.04
C MET A 26 -22.68 12.88 9.66
N ASN A 27 -23.93 13.04 10.09
CA ASN A 27 -24.33 14.15 10.94
C ASN A 27 -23.67 13.96 12.32
N THR A 28 -22.63 14.74 12.58
CA THR A 28 -21.89 14.66 13.84
C THR A 28 -21.93 16.00 14.56
N VAL A 29 -21.78 15.96 15.88
CA VAL A 29 -21.67 17.15 16.73
C VAL A 29 -20.57 16.94 17.75
N TYR A 30 -19.77 17.97 18.00
CA TYR A 30 -18.72 17.87 19.01
C TYR A 30 -19.32 17.84 20.41
N MET A 31 -19.12 16.74 21.12
CA MET A 31 -19.55 16.54 22.50
C MET A 31 -18.36 16.07 23.32
N TRP A 32 -17.93 16.83 24.33
CA TRP A 32 -16.79 16.45 25.18
C TRP A 32 -17.04 15.13 25.91
N GLY A 33 -16.08 14.20 25.82
CA GLY A 33 -16.23 12.82 26.27
C GLY A 33 -17.14 11.98 25.37
N GLY A 34 -17.40 12.45 24.15
CA GLY A 34 -18.28 11.80 23.18
C GLY A 34 -17.56 10.67 22.43
N ILE A 35 -18.26 9.58 22.08
CA ILE A 35 -17.65 8.37 21.46
C ILE A 35 -18.47 7.84 20.28
N MET A 36 -18.91 8.74 19.40
CA MET A 36 -19.66 8.43 18.19
C MET A 36 -20.99 7.70 18.46
N ARG A 37 -21.77 8.20 19.41
CA ARG A 37 -23.10 7.66 19.76
C ARG A 37 -24.21 8.63 19.35
N LEU A 38 -25.37 8.07 19.00
CA LEU A 38 -26.57 8.85 18.70
C LEU A 38 -26.88 9.81 19.86
N VAL A 39 -27.19 11.06 19.53
CA VAL A 39 -27.57 12.08 20.49
C VAL A 39 -28.98 11.79 21.02
N THR A 40 -29.04 11.29 22.25
CA THR A 40 -30.26 11.03 23.01
C THR A 40 -30.27 11.81 24.31
N GLU A 41 -31.44 11.99 24.92
CA GLU A 41 -31.56 12.65 26.22
C GLU A 41 -30.71 11.96 27.30
N SER A 42 -30.72 10.63 27.32
CA SER A 42 -29.90 9.83 28.24
C SER A 42 -28.40 10.03 28.01
N TYR A 43 -27.97 10.17 26.76
CA TYR A 43 -26.57 10.39 26.46
C TYR A 43 -26.11 11.79 26.86
N ILE A 44 -26.91 12.81 26.56
CA ILE A 44 -26.65 14.21 26.95
C ILE A 44 -26.58 14.31 28.47
N SER A 45 -27.60 13.81 29.17
CA SER A 45 -27.66 13.87 30.64
C SER A 45 -26.49 13.14 31.29
N GLY A 46 -26.11 11.96 30.78
CA GLY A 46 -24.96 11.22 31.28
C GLY A 46 -23.65 12.00 31.13
N ARG A 47 -23.43 12.68 29.99
CA ARG A 47 -22.23 13.51 29.78
C ARG A 47 -22.27 14.80 30.60
N ALA A 48 -23.44 15.43 30.74
CA ALA A 48 -23.60 16.64 31.55
C ALA A 48 -23.33 16.38 33.04
N ASN A 49 -23.75 15.22 33.56
CA ASN A 49 -23.42 14.80 34.92
C ASN A 49 -21.92 14.53 35.09
N GLN A 50 -21.27 13.97 34.08
CA GLN A 50 -19.84 13.65 34.13
C GLN A 50 -18.95 14.90 33.98
N TYR A 51 -19.37 15.88 33.17
CA TYR A 51 -18.58 17.07 32.82
C TYR A 51 -19.40 18.36 32.93
N PRO A 52 -19.92 18.72 34.12
CA PRO A 52 -20.91 19.80 34.28
C PRO A 52 -20.39 21.17 33.85
N SER A 53 -19.09 21.45 34.01
CA SER A 53 -18.48 22.72 33.59
C SER A 53 -18.46 22.91 32.07
N TRP A 54 -18.34 21.82 31.31
CA TRP A 54 -18.34 21.88 29.85
C TRP A 54 -19.76 21.85 29.29
N TYR A 55 -20.68 21.12 29.90
CA TYR A 55 -22.07 21.01 29.48
C TYR A 55 -22.94 22.10 30.10
N THR A 56 -22.65 23.35 29.73
CA THR A 56 -23.45 24.51 30.14
C THR A 56 -24.91 24.39 29.65
N PRO A 57 -25.88 25.08 30.28
CA PRO A 57 -27.28 25.05 29.85
C PRO A 57 -27.48 25.32 28.36
N ALA A 58 -26.71 26.25 27.79
CA ALA A 58 -26.74 26.56 26.36
C ALA A 58 -26.29 25.39 25.47
N ARG A 59 -25.20 24.70 25.84
CA ARG A 59 -24.73 23.51 25.10
C ARG A 59 -25.69 22.34 25.24
N VAL A 60 -26.24 22.12 26.42
CA VAL A 60 -27.26 21.08 26.66
C VAL A 60 -28.50 21.36 25.81
N ALA A 61 -29.01 22.59 25.78
CA ALA A 61 -30.14 22.97 24.93
C ALA A 61 -29.85 22.75 23.44
N LYS A 62 -28.65 23.13 22.98
CA LYS A 62 -28.18 22.85 21.62
C LYS A 62 -28.20 21.36 21.28
N PHE A 63 -27.68 20.50 22.15
CA PHE A 63 -27.67 19.05 21.90
C PHE A 63 -29.08 18.45 21.92
N ARG A 64 -29.95 18.91 22.84
CA ARG A 64 -31.36 18.46 22.88
C ARG A 64 -32.12 18.78 21.60
N ALA A 65 -31.81 19.92 20.96
CA ALA A 65 -32.40 20.29 19.67
C ALA A 65 -31.98 19.37 18.49
N LEU A 66 -30.99 18.49 18.69
CA LEU A 66 -30.53 17.51 17.71
C LEU A 66 -31.15 16.11 17.91
N ILE A 67 -31.88 15.87 19.00
CA ILE A 67 -32.54 14.59 19.26
C ILE A 67 -33.52 14.28 18.11
N GLY A 68 -33.47 13.05 17.60
CA GLY A 68 -34.30 12.59 16.49
C GLY A 68 -33.83 13.02 15.09
N LYS A 69 -32.70 13.74 14.97
CA LYS A 69 -32.14 14.20 13.69
C LYS A 69 -30.93 13.39 13.18
N ASP A 70 -30.75 12.18 13.72
CA ASP A 70 -29.64 11.26 13.41
C ASP A 70 -28.24 11.88 13.59
N TYR A 71 -28.09 12.73 14.62
CA TYR A 71 -26.80 13.29 15.01
C TYR A 71 -26.03 12.36 15.94
N TYR A 72 -24.72 12.28 15.77
CA TYR A 72 -23.81 11.49 16.62
C TYR A 72 -22.85 12.41 17.38
N GLY A 73 -22.82 12.27 18.71
CA GLY A 73 -21.93 13.01 19.59
C GLY A 73 -20.55 12.37 19.66
N VAL A 74 -19.50 13.14 19.34
CA VAL A 74 -18.12 12.62 19.28
C VAL A 74 -17.10 13.73 19.53
N ASP A 75 -16.09 13.48 20.37
CA ASP A 75 -14.92 14.36 20.50
C ASP A 75 -13.72 13.85 19.69
N CYS A 76 -12.58 14.57 19.77
CA CYS A 76 -11.41 14.26 18.96
C CYS A 76 -10.83 12.87 19.23
N VAL A 77 -10.68 12.48 20.50
CA VAL A 77 -10.22 11.13 20.88
C VAL A 77 -11.29 10.07 20.68
N GLY A 78 -12.56 10.43 20.86
CA GLY A 78 -13.71 9.56 20.70
C GLY A 78 -13.91 9.12 19.27
N LEU A 79 -13.56 9.96 18.29
CA LEU A 79 -13.51 9.59 16.87
C LEU A 79 -12.56 8.40 16.64
N ILE A 80 -11.41 8.38 17.33
CA ILE A 80 -10.42 7.31 17.21
C ILE A 80 -10.81 6.11 18.09
N LYS A 81 -11.19 6.34 19.35
CA LYS A 81 -11.60 5.28 20.30
C LYS A 81 -12.77 4.48 19.77
N SER A 82 -13.78 5.15 19.22
CA SER A 82 -14.97 4.49 18.69
C SER A 82 -14.64 3.45 17.63
N TYR A 83 -13.61 3.65 16.79
CA TYR A 83 -13.15 2.65 15.83
C TYR A 83 -12.82 1.31 16.50
N TYR A 84 -11.99 1.33 17.55
CA TYR A 84 -11.59 0.12 18.27
C TYR A 84 -12.47 -0.23 19.48
N TRP A 85 -13.55 0.53 19.72
CA TRP A 85 -14.60 0.25 20.70
C TRP A 85 -15.85 -0.36 20.04
N GLY A 86 -15.76 -0.85 18.82
CA GLY A 86 -16.89 -1.52 18.13
C GLY A 86 -17.71 -0.61 17.23
N GLY A 87 -17.24 0.61 16.96
CA GLY A 87 -17.75 1.50 15.92
C GLY A 87 -18.90 2.41 16.37
N VAL A 88 -19.59 2.95 15.35
CA VAL A 88 -20.70 3.89 15.50
C VAL A 88 -21.80 3.29 16.37
N GLY A 89 -22.28 4.05 17.35
CA GLY A 89 -23.38 3.63 18.24
C GLY A 89 -23.00 2.58 19.28
N SER A 90 -21.76 2.07 19.26
CA SER A 90 -21.32 1.04 20.19
C SER A 90 -21.40 1.51 21.64
N LYS A 91 -21.90 0.63 22.51
CA LYS A 91 -21.93 0.85 23.95
C LYS A 91 -20.69 0.34 24.69
N ASN A 92 -19.76 -0.31 23.98
CA ASN A 92 -18.59 -0.90 24.61
C ASN A 92 -17.71 0.17 25.26
N TYR A 93 -17.14 -0.19 26.39
CA TYR A 93 -16.19 0.61 27.14
C TYR A 93 -14.96 -0.24 27.43
N LYS A 94 -13.77 0.29 27.16
CA LYS A 94 -12.49 -0.39 27.32
C LYS A 94 -11.56 0.49 28.13
N ALA A 95 -11.60 0.35 29.46
CA ALA A 95 -10.93 1.22 30.42
C ALA A 95 -9.42 1.36 30.15
N GLU A 96 -8.76 0.28 29.76
CA GLU A 96 -7.34 0.22 29.44
C GLU A 96 -6.94 1.13 28.27
N THR A 97 -7.89 1.43 27.39
CA THR A 97 -7.69 2.27 26.20
C THR A 97 -8.32 3.66 26.31
N ASP A 98 -8.93 3.98 27.45
CA ASP A 98 -9.60 5.26 27.68
C ASP A 98 -8.59 6.34 28.06
N LYS A 99 -7.96 6.93 27.03
CA LYS A 99 -6.95 7.98 27.19
C LYS A 99 -7.44 9.31 26.60
N SER A 100 -6.97 10.41 27.17
CA SER A 100 -7.08 11.75 26.58
C SER A 100 -6.14 11.90 25.37
N ALA A 101 -6.24 13.01 24.63
CA ALA A 101 -5.33 13.26 23.50
C ALA A 101 -3.87 13.23 23.96
N ASN A 102 -3.58 13.92 25.08
CA ASN A 102 -2.27 13.94 25.71
C ASN A 102 -1.87 12.56 26.24
N GLY A 103 -2.82 11.83 26.82
CA GLY A 103 -2.59 10.46 27.29
C GLY A 103 -2.25 9.50 26.14
N MET A 104 -2.89 9.64 24.98
CA MET A 104 -2.54 8.88 23.78
C MET A 104 -1.15 9.25 23.27
N PHE A 105 -0.83 10.55 23.20
CA PHE A 105 0.50 11.02 22.82
C PHE A 105 1.60 10.52 23.77
N GLN A 106 1.36 10.55 25.08
CA GLN A 106 2.30 10.04 26.08
C GLN A 106 2.49 8.53 25.96
N ALA A 107 1.40 7.78 25.76
CA ALA A 107 1.43 6.32 25.64
C ALA A 107 2.01 5.81 24.31
N ALA A 108 2.05 6.63 23.26
CA ALA A 108 2.62 6.25 21.97
C ALA A 108 4.13 5.99 22.08
N THR A 109 4.54 4.82 21.60
CA THR A 109 5.94 4.38 21.49
C THR A 109 6.65 5.00 20.28
N GLU A 110 5.91 5.20 19.19
CA GLU A 110 6.39 5.86 17.97
C GLU A 110 5.67 7.20 17.77
N LYS A 111 6.44 8.28 17.79
CA LYS A 111 5.98 9.66 17.66
C LYS A 111 7.14 10.58 17.29
N GLY A 112 6.84 11.75 16.76
CA GLY A 112 7.86 12.73 16.39
C GLY A 112 7.30 14.13 16.15
N PRO A 113 8.18 15.13 15.96
CA PRO A 113 7.77 16.48 15.59
C PRO A 113 6.96 16.49 14.28
N ILE A 114 6.01 17.42 14.11
CA ILE A 114 5.09 17.39 12.96
C ILE A 114 5.81 17.50 11.61
N ASN A 115 6.94 18.17 11.55
CA ASN A 115 7.73 18.34 10.33
C ASN A 115 8.41 17.03 9.88
N THR A 116 8.38 15.98 10.71
CA THR A 116 8.83 14.62 10.37
C THR A 116 7.66 13.66 10.15
N LEU A 117 6.42 14.16 10.01
CA LEU A 117 5.22 13.34 9.79
C LEU A 117 5.45 12.37 8.63
N PRO A 118 5.40 11.04 8.87
CA PRO A 118 5.53 10.08 7.80
C PRO A 118 4.28 10.09 6.92
N GLU A 119 4.46 9.80 5.62
CA GLU A 119 3.35 9.64 4.66
C GLU A 119 2.65 8.28 4.85
N ILE A 120 2.10 8.08 6.05
CA ILE A 120 1.41 6.87 6.50
C ILE A 120 0.01 7.28 6.96
N PRO A 121 -1.02 7.11 6.12
CA PRO A 121 -2.40 7.31 6.51
C PRO A 121 -2.78 6.46 7.74
N GLY A 122 -3.52 7.05 8.66
CA GLY A 122 -3.92 6.45 9.94
C GLY A 122 -3.00 6.81 11.12
N VAL A 123 -1.85 7.44 10.86
CA VAL A 123 -1.06 8.10 11.91
C VAL A 123 -1.86 9.28 12.45
N CYS A 124 -1.79 9.51 13.76
CA CYS A 124 -2.46 10.65 14.37
C CYS A 124 -1.54 11.87 14.35
N VAL A 125 -2.14 13.05 14.16
CA VAL A 125 -1.49 14.35 14.36
C VAL A 125 -2.00 14.95 15.66
N TRP A 126 -1.13 15.63 16.39
CA TRP A 126 -1.37 16.04 17.76
C TRP A 126 -0.85 17.45 18.04
N LEU A 127 -1.60 18.14 18.88
CA LEU A 127 -1.21 19.35 19.59
C LEU A 127 -1.81 19.27 21.00
N ASP A 128 -1.33 20.09 21.93
CA ASP A 128 -1.74 19.97 23.33
C ASP A 128 -3.27 20.00 23.51
N GLY A 129 -3.82 18.91 24.04
CA GLY A 129 -5.24 18.71 24.28
C GLY A 129 -6.07 18.23 23.07
N HIS A 130 -5.47 18.06 21.88
CA HIS A 130 -6.23 17.76 20.65
C HIS A 130 -5.53 16.77 19.71
N ILE A 131 -6.31 16.01 18.96
CA ILE A 131 -5.81 14.96 18.07
C ILE A 131 -6.65 14.84 16.80
N GLY A 132 -6.02 14.50 15.69
CA GLY A 132 -6.65 14.19 14.41
C GLY A 132 -6.00 12.99 13.75
N VAL A 133 -6.62 12.46 12.70
CA VAL A 133 -6.12 11.32 11.92
C VAL A 133 -5.62 11.82 10.58
N TYR A 134 -4.34 11.64 10.30
CA TYR A 134 -3.74 11.91 8.99
C TYR A 134 -4.27 10.91 7.97
N ILE A 135 -4.78 11.38 6.84
CA ILE A 135 -5.35 10.50 5.79
C ILE A 135 -4.54 10.51 4.49
N GLY A 136 -3.34 11.09 4.52
CA GLY A 136 -2.44 11.24 3.38
C GLY A 136 -2.59 12.58 2.66
N ASN A 137 -1.59 12.94 1.84
CA ASN A 137 -1.56 14.13 0.99
C ASN A 137 -1.82 15.45 1.74
N GLY A 138 -1.29 15.58 2.95
CA GLY A 138 -1.48 16.79 3.77
C GLY A 138 -2.90 16.97 4.31
N LEU A 139 -3.75 15.94 4.29
CA LEU A 139 -5.13 16.01 4.77
C LEU A 139 -5.30 15.29 6.12
N VAL A 140 -6.16 15.85 6.96
CA VAL A 140 -6.46 15.36 8.31
C VAL A 140 -7.97 15.29 8.49
N ILE A 141 -8.46 14.23 9.14
CA ILE A 141 -9.84 14.18 9.64
C ILE A 141 -9.81 14.22 11.16
N GLU A 142 -10.61 15.10 11.75
CA GLU A 142 -10.67 15.33 13.19
C GLU A 142 -12.10 15.63 13.62
N SER A 143 -12.41 15.49 14.92
CA SER A 143 -13.64 16.06 15.48
C SER A 143 -13.29 17.29 16.32
N THR A 144 -13.93 18.42 16.06
CA THR A 144 -13.61 19.69 16.74
C THR A 144 -14.86 20.55 16.96
N ASN A 145 -14.81 21.46 17.94
CA ASN A 145 -15.81 22.52 18.15
C ASN A 145 -15.26 23.92 17.81
N ASN A 146 -14.13 23.98 17.10
CA ASN A 146 -13.54 25.23 16.68
C ASN A 146 -14.36 25.80 15.52
N THR A 147 -14.96 26.98 15.72
CA THR A 147 -15.87 27.64 14.77
C THR A 147 -15.26 27.90 13.39
N ARG A 148 -13.92 27.91 13.25
CA ARG A 148 -13.24 27.99 11.95
C ARG A 148 -13.38 26.71 11.12
N PHE A 149 -13.46 25.55 11.76
CA PHE A 149 -13.34 24.24 11.11
C PHE A 149 -14.64 23.45 11.13
N GLY A 150 -15.43 23.60 12.20
CA GLY A 150 -16.73 22.93 12.32
C GLY A 150 -17.08 22.61 13.77
N ASP A 151 -18.20 21.90 13.90
CA ASP A 151 -18.75 21.44 15.16
C ASP A 151 -19.12 19.95 15.05
N GLY A 152 -18.11 19.10 15.13
CA GLY A 152 -18.20 17.67 14.82
C GLY A 152 -17.01 17.21 13.99
N VAL A 153 -17.17 16.10 13.27
CA VAL A 153 -16.15 15.53 12.38
C VAL A 153 -16.02 16.39 11.13
N CYS A 154 -14.80 16.85 10.85
CA CYS A 154 -14.46 17.66 9.69
C CYS A 154 -13.14 17.20 9.07
N GLN A 155 -12.92 17.60 7.81
CA GLN A 155 -11.62 17.44 7.15
C GLN A 155 -10.91 18.79 7.12
N THR A 156 -9.67 18.81 7.57
CA THR A 156 -8.78 19.98 7.54
C THR A 156 -7.51 19.65 6.78
N LYS A 157 -6.76 20.67 6.38
CA LYS A 157 -5.38 20.50 5.91
C LYS A 157 -4.46 20.46 7.11
N LEU A 158 -3.35 19.74 6.98
CA LEU A 158 -2.28 19.74 7.96
C LEU A 158 -1.78 21.17 8.26
N SER A 159 -1.75 22.03 7.23
CA SER A 159 -1.36 23.44 7.35
C SER A 159 -2.39 24.35 8.04
N ASP A 160 -3.63 23.89 8.24
CA ASP A 160 -4.69 24.74 8.80
C ASP A 160 -4.54 24.94 10.31
N ARG A 161 -3.76 24.08 10.98
CA ARG A 161 -3.50 24.11 12.41
C ARG A 161 -2.00 24.05 12.69
N ASN A 162 -1.62 24.59 13.84
CA ASN A 162 -0.27 24.46 14.39
C ASN A 162 -0.11 23.11 15.09
N TRP A 163 -0.32 22.01 14.36
CA TRP A 163 0.03 20.68 14.84
C TRP A 163 1.50 20.66 15.26
N THR A 164 1.83 20.04 16.39
CA THR A 164 3.20 20.06 16.90
C THR A 164 3.89 18.72 16.72
N HIS A 165 3.13 17.62 16.77
CA HIS A 165 3.68 16.26 16.69
C HIS A 165 2.76 15.31 15.93
N TRP A 166 3.32 14.16 15.54
CA TRP A 166 2.58 12.99 15.09
C TRP A 166 2.80 11.82 16.06
N LEU A 167 1.89 10.86 16.07
CA LEU A 167 2.03 9.60 16.82
C LEU A 167 1.34 8.42 16.11
N LYS A 168 1.88 7.21 16.31
CA LYS A 168 1.12 5.98 16.10
C LYS A 168 0.23 5.72 17.32
N CYS A 169 -1.07 5.54 17.11
CA CYS A 169 -2.03 5.22 18.17
C CYS A 169 -1.68 3.85 18.79
N PRO A 170 -1.50 3.73 20.12
CA PRO A 170 -1.04 2.49 20.77
C PRO A 170 -1.91 1.24 20.54
N TYR A 171 -3.15 1.42 20.11
CA TYR A 171 -4.15 0.34 19.95
C TYR A 171 -4.48 0.03 18.50
N ILE A 172 -3.67 0.58 17.59
CA ILE A 172 -3.83 0.41 16.15
C ILE A 172 -2.57 -0.26 15.63
N GLU A 173 -2.78 -1.29 14.83
CA GLU A 173 -1.73 -1.90 14.04
C GLU A 173 -1.42 -1.01 12.87
N TYR A 174 -0.21 -0.48 12.88
CA TYR A 174 0.37 0.18 11.74
C TYR A 174 1.06 -0.91 10.96
N GLU A 175 0.50 -1.21 9.78
CA GLU A 175 1.18 -2.06 8.83
C GLU A 175 2.56 -1.45 8.62
N ASP A 176 3.60 -2.17 9.06
CA ASP A 176 4.97 -1.79 8.76
C ASP A 176 5.04 -1.52 7.26
N GLN A 177 5.86 -0.52 6.91
CA GLN A 177 6.25 -0.28 5.53
C GLN A 177 6.48 -1.62 4.83
N ALA A 178 5.99 -1.71 3.59
CA ALA A 178 6.06 -2.84 2.68
C ALA A 178 7.04 -3.95 3.10
N PRO A 179 6.61 -5.24 3.05
CA PRO A 179 7.23 -6.36 3.78
C PRO A 179 8.74 -6.26 3.96
N SER A 180 9.20 -6.56 5.17
CA SER A 180 10.60 -6.57 5.63
C SER A 180 11.58 -7.48 4.87
N ASP A 181 11.18 -8.05 3.73
CA ASP A 181 11.92 -9.06 2.98
C ASP A 181 12.90 -8.46 1.96
N GLY A 182 13.22 -7.16 2.08
CA GLY A 182 14.13 -6.46 1.18
C GLY A 182 15.28 -5.74 1.91
N PRO A 183 16.34 -5.34 1.19
CA PRO A 183 17.38 -4.48 1.76
C PRO A 183 16.79 -3.17 2.29
N LYS A 184 17.54 -2.44 3.12
CA LYS A 184 17.16 -1.08 3.53
C LYS A 184 18.12 -0.07 2.91
N ALA A 185 17.59 1.07 2.48
CA ALA A 185 18.40 2.19 2.03
C ALA A 185 19.27 2.72 3.18
N THR A 186 20.58 2.67 3.00
CA THR A 186 21.57 3.12 4.00
C THR A 186 22.21 4.46 3.66
N VAL A 187 22.03 4.95 2.43
CA VAL A 187 22.64 6.19 1.91
C VAL A 187 21.56 7.21 1.57
N GLY A 188 21.84 8.51 1.81
CA GLY A 188 20.93 9.63 1.55
C GLY A 188 20.41 10.31 2.81
N THR A 189 19.63 11.38 2.62
CA THR A 189 18.89 12.01 3.74
C THR A 189 17.80 11.07 4.25
N GLU A 190 17.22 11.36 5.43
CA GLU A 190 16.12 10.54 5.95
C GLU A 190 14.93 10.51 4.99
N GLU A 191 14.59 11.63 4.36
CA GLU A 191 13.49 11.69 3.40
C GLU A 191 13.77 10.84 2.16
N GLN A 192 15.02 10.82 1.70
CA GLN A 192 15.44 9.99 0.56
C GLN A 192 15.38 8.50 0.89
N LYS A 193 15.86 8.12 2.08
CA LYS A 193 15.78 6.75 2.58
C LYS A 193 14.34 6.28 2.76
N VAL A 194 13.46 7.12 3.31
CA VAL A 194 12.03 6.85 3.43
C VAL A 194 11.39 6.61 2.06
N PHE A 195 11.71 7.44 1.06
CA PHE A 195 11.20 7.26 -0.29
C PHE A 195 11.64 5.90 -0.86
N ILE A 196 12.95 5.59 -0.83
CA ILE A 196 13.49 4.34 -1.36
C ILE A 196 12.91 3.13 -0.62
N ASN A 197 12.84 3.16 0.70
CA ASN A 197 12.29 2.05 1.49
C ASN A 197 10.79 1.83 1.25
N LYS A 198 10.05 2.88 0.86
CA LYS A 198 8.65 2.75 0.46
C LYS A 198 8.52 2.05 -0.89
N ILE A 199 9.29 2.46 -1.91
CA ILE A 199 9.13 1.93 -3.27
C ILE A 199 9.96 0.68 -3.57
N GLY A 200 11.03 0.43 -2.83
CA GLY A 200 11.95 -0.68 -3.03
C GLY A 200 11.27 -2.05 -3.03
N PRO A 201 10.49 -2.41 -1.99
CA PRO A 201 9.80 -3.70 -1.97
C PRO A 201 8.75 -3.82 -3.08
N MET A 202 8.11 -2.71 -3.48
CA MET A 202 7.17 -2.69 -4.61
C MET A 202 7.90 -2.96 -5.93
N ALA A 203 9.03 -2.29 -6.16
CA ALA A 203 9.85 -2.46 -7.36
C ALA A 203 10.48 -3.86 -7.44
N MET A 204 10.88 -4.44 -6.31
CA MET A 204 11.42 -5.80 -6.24
C MET A 204 10.34 -6.85 -6.55
N ALA A 205 9.13 -6.69 -6.00
CA ALA A 205 8.00 -7.55 -6.33
C ALA A 205 7.59 -7.45 -7.81
N ASP A 206 7.61 -6.22 -8.33
CA ASP A 206 7.34 -5.94 -9.74
C ASP A 206 8.43 -6.53 -10.66
N MET A 207 9.72 -6.41 -10.30
CA MET A 207 10.83 -7.07 -11.01
C MET A 207 10.64 -8.59 -11.06
N LYS A 208 10.23 -9.21 -9.95
CA LYS A 208 9.95 -10.65 -9.90
C LYS A 208 8.84 -11.06 -10.86
N ALA A 209 7.83 -10.21 -11.03
CA ALA A 209 6.68 -10.48 -11.88
C ALA A 209 6.97 -10.19 -13.37
N THR A 210 7.76 -9.15 -13.65
CA THR A 210 7.85 -8.54 -14.99
C THR A 210 9.22 -8.68 -15.65
N GLY A 211 10.27 -8.96 -14.87
CA GLY A 211 11.65 -9.00 -15.33
C GLY A 211 12.28 -7.63 -15.61
N ILE A 212 11.63 -6.52 -15.25
CA ILE A 212 12.20 -5.17 -15.33
C ILE A 212 12.96 -4.87 -14.04
N LEU A 213 14.23 -4.42 -14.14
CA LEU A 213 15.09 -4.19 -12.97
C LEU A 213 14.46 -3.23 -11.96
N ALA A 214 14.50 -3.63 -10.69
CA ALA A 214 14.03 -2.80 -9.59
C ALA A 214 14.89 -1.54 -9.46
N SER A 215 16.21 -1.65 -9.62
CA SER A 215 17.13 -0.52 -9.59
C SER A 215 16.81 0.54 -10.64
N LEU A 216 16.51 0.11 -11.87
CA LEU A 216 16.07 1.01 -12.95
C LEU A 216 14.77 1.71 -12.57
N THR A 217 13.76 0.95 -12.15
CA THR A 217 12.45 1.47 -11.74
C THR A 217 12.57 2.47 -10.59
N ILE A 218 13.36 2.18 -9.56
CA ILE A 218 13.59 3.08 -8.43
C ILE A 218 14.31 4.36 -8.88
N ALA A 219 15.33 4.25 -9.74
CA ALA A 219 16.07 5.40 -10.23
C ALA A 219 15.20 6.33 -11.08
N GLN A 220 14.38 5.77 -11.98
CA GLN A 220 13.41 6.55 -12.75
C GLN A 220 12.37 7.17 -11.84
N ALA A 221 11.83 6.45 -10.84
CA ALA A 221 10.91 7.02 -9.88
C ALA A 221 11.53 8.20 -9.12
N ILE A 222 12.79 8.10 -8.67
CA ILE A 222 13.50 9.21 -8.01
C ILE A 222 13.57 10.43 -8.94
N LEU A 223 14.04 10.24 -10.17
CA LEU A 223 14.30 11.32 -11.13
C LEU A 223 13.01 12.01 -11.60
N GLU A 224 12.04 11.23 -12.04
CA GLU A 224 10.80 11.72 -12.66
C GLU A 224 9.84 12.35 -11.65
N SER A 225 9.83 11.85 -10.41
CA SER A 225 8.93 12.37 -9.36
C SER A 225 9.59 13.40 -8.43
N GLY A 226 10.89 13.62 -8.57
CA GLY A 226 11.65 14.43 -7.62
C GLY A 226 11.52 13.88 -6.19
N TRP A 227 11.82 12.59 -6.00
CA TRP A 227 11.67 11.89 -4.72
C TRP A 227 10.22 11.82 -4.20
N GLY A 228 9.25 11.67 -5.10
CA GLY A 228 7.83 11.59 -4.81
C GLY A 228 7.17 12.92 -4.47
N LYS A 229 7.89 14.04 -4.62
CA LYS A 229 7.45 15.38 -4.19
C LYS A 229 6.79 16.20 -5.30
N SER A 230 6.90 15.77 -6.56
CA SER A 230 6.26 16.47 -7.67
C SER A 230 4.74 16.48 -7.49
N LYS A 231 4.07 17.53 -7.98
CA LYS A 231 2.59 17.59 -7.94
C LYS A 231 1.96 16.40 -8.65
N LEU A 232 2.57 15.93 -9.73
CA LEU A 232 2.08 14.76 -10.46
C LEU A 232 2.16 13.48 -9.60
N ALA A 233 3.24 13.31 -8.84
CA ALA A 233 3.41 12.17 -7.94
C ALA A 233 2.47 12.21 -6.72
N THR A 234 2.20 13.40 -6.17
CA THR A 234 1.37 13.55 -4.96
C THR A 234 -0.13 13.64 -5.28
N GLU A 235 -0.52 14.30 -6.37
CA GLU A 235 -1.94 14.51 -6.73
C GLU A 235 -2.51 13.43 -7.65
N ALA A 236 -1.64 12.78 -8.45
CA ALA A 236 -2.04 11.75 -9.41
C ALA A 236 -1.40 10.38 -9.15
N ASN A 237 -0.59 10.23 -8.09
CA ASN A 237 0.18 9.01 -7.81
C ASN A 237 1.10 8.58 -8.97
N ASN A 238 1.41 9.48 -9.91
CA ASN A 238 2.17 9.14 -11.12
C ASN A 238 3.64 9.51 -10.93
N LEU A 239 4.44 8.48 -10.63
CA LEU A 239 5.85 8.62 -10.31
C LEU A 239 6.73 8.82 -11.55
N PHE A 240 6.24 8.50 -12.74
CA PHE A 240 7.05 8.31 -13.95
C PHE A 240 6.73 9.28 -15.10
N GLY A 241 5.77 10.20 -14.90
CA GLY A 241 5.39 11.14 -15.94
C GLY A 241 4.65 10.51 -17.13
N ILE A 242 4.00 9.35 -16.96
CA ILE A 242 3.35 8.66 -18.08
C ILE A 242 2.09 9.43 -18.51
N LYS A 243 2.04 9.84 -19.78
CA LYS A 243 0.92 10.56 -20.39
C LYS A 243 -0.29 9.65 -20.67
N GLY A 244 -1.47 10.25 -20.77
CA GLY A 244 -2.75 9.60 -21.09
C GLY A 244 -3.65 9.41 -19.87
N THR A 245 -4.47 8.36 -19.88
CA THR A 245 -5.35 8.01 -18.76
C THR A 245 -5.09 6.57 -18.31
N TYR A 246 -5.34 6.29 -17.03
CA TYR A 246 -5.32 4.95 -16.46
C TYR A 246 -6.73 4.62 -15.97
N ASN A 247 -7.37 3.61 -16.56
CA ASN A 247 -8.77 3.26 -16.30
C ASN A 247 -9.73 4.47 -16.41
N GLY A 248 -9.50 5.32 -17.42
CA GLY A 248 -10.26 6.55 -17.64
C GLY A 248 -9.92 7.70 -16.67
N GLN A 249 -9.00 7.51 -15.73
CA GLN A 249 -8.54 8.56 -14.82
C GLN A 249 -7.31 9.27 -15.39
N GLY A 250 -7.37 10.59 -15.47
CA GLY A 250 -6.26 11.44 -15.87
C GLY A 250 -6.11 12.64 -14.96
N TYR A 251 -4.94 13.26 -15.00
CA TYR A 251 -4.62 14.52 -14.37
C TYR A 251 -4.04 15.45 -15.43
N THR A 252 -4.79 16.49 -15.78
CA THR A 252 -4.36 17.48 -16.78
C THR A 252 -3.64 18.62 -16.08
N CYS A 253 -2.41 18.90 -16.50
CA CYS A 253 -1.64 20.01 -15.99
C CYS A 253 -0.71 20.60 -17.06
N LYS A 254 -0.22 21.80 -16.80
CA LYS A 254 0.85 22.41 -17.59
C LYS A 254 2.15 21.64 -17.36
N THR A 255 2.85 21.32 -18.44
CA THR A 255 4.17 20.67 -18.44
C THR A 255 5.10 21.37 -19.42
N GLN A 256 6.40 21.14 -19.28
CA GLN A 256 7.39 21.60 -20.25
C GLN A 256 7.66 20.52 -21.29
N GLU A 257 7.67 20.91 -22.56
CA GLU A 257 8.08 20.06 -23.68
C GLU A 257 9.23 20.72 -24.42
N TRP A 258 10.18 19.92 -24.89
CA TRP A 258 11.26 20.39 -25.75
C TRP A 258 10.79 20.38 -27.20
N ASP A 259 10.79 21.55 -27.86
CA ASP A 259 10.35 21.69 -29.25
C ASP A 259 11.47 21.42 -30.29
N GLY A 260 12.65 21.02 -29.83
CA GLY A 260 13.86 20.89 -30.64
C GLY A 260 14.87 22.02 -30.41
N SER A 261 14.44 23.15 -29.82
CA SER A 261 15.29 24.34 -29.61
C SER A 261 15.13 25.00 -28.23
N LYS A 262 13.94 24.91 -27.62
CA LYS A 262 13.63 25.48 -26.31
C LYS A 262 12.55 24.66 -25.60
N PHE A 263 12.45 24.86 -24.30
CA PHE A 263 11.31 24.35 -23.53
C PHE A 263 10.10 25.27 -23.71
N ILE A 264 8.99 24.71 -24.18
CA ILE A 264 7.68 25.36 -24.25
C ILE A 264 6.76 24.80 -23.17
N THR A 265 5.80 25.58 -22.70
CA THR A 265 4.77 25.11 -21.76
C THR A 265 3.52 24.72 -22.53
N VAL A 266 3.08 23.48 -22.36
CA VAL A 266 1.85 22.94 -22.96
C VAL A 266 0.98 22.30 -21.90
N GLU A 267 -0.33 22.21 -22.13
CA GLU A 267 -1.20 21.36 -21.31
C GLU A 267 -1.11 19.92 -21.80
N ALA A 268 -0.89 19.00 -20.88
CA ALA A 268 -0.88 17.57 -21.17
C ALA A 268 -1.66 16.81 -20.10
N THR A 269 -2.33 15.73 -20.51
CA THR A 269 -2.98 14.81 -19.59
C THR A 269 -2.03 13.67 -19.24
N PHE A 270 -1.84 13.46 -17.94
CA PHE A 270 -1.06 12.37 -17.37
C PHE A 270 -1.95 11.32 -16.73
N ARG A 271 -1.49 10.07 -16.73
CA ARG A 271 -2.20 8.98 -16.06
C ARG A 271 -2.35 9.29 -14.58
N LYS A 272 -3.51 8.97 -14.02
CA LYS A 272 -3.78 9.10 -12.58
C LYS A 272 -4.04 7.72 -11.99
N TYR A 273 -3.25 7.34 -10.98
CA TYR A 273 -3.27 6.00 -10.41
C TYR A 273 -3.95 5.96 -9.03
N PRO A 274 -4.52 4.80 -8.65
CA PRO A 274 -5.01 4.57 -7.28
C PRO A 274 -3.90 4.66 -6.23
N SER A 275 -2.70 4.13 -6.53
CA SER A 275 -1.54 4.18 -5.66
C SER A 275 -0.23 4.20 -6.46
N TRP A 276 0.90 4.39 -5.77
CA TRP A 276 2.23 4.26 -6.38
C TRP A 276 2.50 2.84 -6.88
N ALA A 277 1.94 1.79 -6.27
CA ALA A 277 2.13 0.42 -6.75
C ALA A 277 1.59 0.23 -8.17
N GLU A 278 0.41 0.79 -8.49
CA GLU A 278 -0.12 0.78 -9.87
C GLU A 278 0.73 1.65 -10.81
N SER A 279 1.31 2.74 -10.32
CA SER A 279 2.24 3.53 -11.12
C SER A 279 3.50 2.75 -11.49
N LEU A 280 4.04 1.93 -10.58
CA LEU A 280 5.20 1.05 -10.84
C LEU A 280 4.84 -0.06 -11.81
N ALA A 281 3.71 -0.73 -11.59
CA ALA A 281 3.30 -1.82 -12.45
C ALA A 281 2.97 -1.35 -13.88
N ASP A 282 2.29 -0.21 -14.03
CA ASP A 282 1.99 0.37 -15.35
C ASP A 282 3.27 0.85 -16.08
N HIS A 283 4.30 1.25 -15.33
CA HIS A 283 5.62 1.54 -15.87
C HIS A 283 6.31 0.29 -16.44
N SER A 284 6.30 -0.82 -15.71
CA SER A 284 6.86 -2.09 -16.22
C SER A 284 6.00 -2.69 -17.33
N ASP A 285 4.67 -2.55 -17.27
CA ASP A 285 3.74 -2.93 -18.35
C ASP A 285 4.02 -2.12 -19.63
N LEU A 286 4.37 -0.83 -19.54
CA LEU A 286 4.80 -0.04 -20.70
C LEU A 286 6.01 -0.67 -21.40
N PHE A 287 7.01 -1.11 -20.63
CA PHE A 287 8.24 -1.73 -21.16
C PHE A 287 7.99 -3.13 -21.73
N ASN A 288 7.11 -3.90 -21.10
CA ASN A 288 6.74 -5.23 -21.56
C ASN A 288 5.78 -5.22 -22.76
N ARG A 289 4.98 -4.16 -22.92
CA ARG A 289 4.01 -4.05 -24.02
C ARG A 289 4.59 -3.45 -25.29
N LEU A 290 5.48 -2.47 -25.20
CA LEU A 290 6.00 -1.79 -26.39
C LEU A 290 7.32 -2.40 -26.87
N ASP A 291 7.39 -2.78 -28.14
CA ASP A 291 8.55 -3.45 -28.73
C ASP A 291 9.83 -2.61 -28.68
N ARG A 292 9.73 -1.27 -28.67
CA ARG A 292 10.90 -0.39 -28.54
C ARG A 292 11.69 -0.64 -27.24
N TYR A 293 11.04 -1.14 -26.19
CA TYR A 293 11.65 -1.44 -24.89
C TYR A 293 12.03 -2.92 -24.71
N LYS A 294 11.89 -3.78 -25.74
CA LYS A 294 12.08 -5.23 -25.62
C LYS A 294 13.45 -5.65 -25.05
N LYS A 295 14.48 -4.83 -25.23
CA LYS A 295 15.84 -5.06 -24.70
C LYS A 295 15.92 -4.96 -23.17
N LEU A 296 14.93 -4.40 -22.50
CA LEU A 296 14.89 -4.27 -21.05
C LEU A 296 14.41 -5.56 -20.34
N ARG A 297 13.71 -6.44 -21.07
CA ARG A 297 13.01 -7.59 -20.50
C ARG A 297 14.01 -8.66 -20.06
N GLY A 298 14.09 -8.93 -18.75
CA GLY A 298 15.01 -9.92 -18.17
C GLY A 298 16.47 -9.49 -18.19
N LEU A 299 16.76 -8.20 -18.44
CA LEU A 299 18.11 -7.68 -18.41
C LEU A 299 18.59 -7.58 -16.96
N THR A 300 19.82 -8.01 -16.68
CA THR A 300 20.42 -7.97 -15.34
C THR A 300 21.46 -6.87 -15.16
N ASP A 301 21.93 -6.28 -16.27
CA ASP A 301 22.89 -5.19 -16.26
C ASP A 301 22.15 -3.84 -16.24
N TYR A 302 22.21 -3.16 -15.10
CA TYR A 302 21.52 -1.87 -14.93
C TYR A 302 22.11 -0.77 -15.81
N LYS A 303 23.40 -0.79 -16.16
CA LYS A 303 24.01 0.23 -17.03
C LYS A 303 23.49 0.08 -18.46
N LEU A 304 23.40 -1.17 -18.94
CA LEU A 304 22.72 -1.46 -20.20
C LEU A 304 21.23 -1.11 -20.14
N ALA A 305 20.56 -1.35 -19.01
CA ALA A 305 19.15 -1.00 -18.84
C ALA A 305 18.92 0.52 -18.94
N CYS A 306 19.72 1.33 -18.25
CA CYS A 306 19.70 2.79 -18.34
C CYS A 306 19.97 3.29 -19.76
N ARG A 307 20.92 2.66 -20.47
CA ARG A 307 21.21 3.00 -21.86
C ARG A 307 20.05 2.65 -22.78
N TYR A 308 19.50 1.44 -22.67
CA TYR A 308 18.44 0.97 -23.57
C TYR A 308 17.11 1.68 -23.34
N VAL A 309 16.78 2.09 -22.12
CA VAL A 309 15.57 2.89 -21.88
C VAL A 309 15.68 4.26 -22.57
N TYR A 310 16.87 4.87 -22.57
CA TYR A 310 17.14 6.11 -23.31
C TYR A 310 17.12 5.89 -24.83
N GLU A 311 17.83 4.89 -25.36
CA GLU A 311 17.85 4.56 -26.80
C GLU A 311 16.44 4.24 -27.34
N ALA A 312 15.56 3.69 -26.50
CA ALA A 312 14.17 3.42 -26.83
C ALA A 312 13.26 4.67 -26.81
N GLY A 313 13.82 5.85 -26.52
CA GLY A 313 13.13 7.14 -26.56
C GLY A 313 12.27 7.44 -25.33
N TYR A 314 12.65 6.97 -24.14
CA TYR A 314 11.95 7.32 -22.90
C TYR A 314 12.08 8.81 -22.53
N ALA A 315 13.27 9.38 -22.75
CA ALA A 315 13.57 10.78 -22.47
C ALA A 315 14.36 11.41 -23.63
N THR A 316 14.26 12.74 -23.77
CA THR A 316 15.00 13.53 -24.78
C THR A 316 16.28 14.14 -24.24
N ASP A 317 16.54 14.02 -22.93
CA ASP A 317 17.72 14.56 -22.27
C ASP A 317 18.96 13.69 -22.57
N PRO A 318 20.01 14.21 -23.22
CA PRO A 318 21.20 13.43 -23.54
C PRO A 318 21.96 12.93 -22.31
N GLY A 319 21.81 13.58 -21.14
CA GLY A 319 22.40 13.15 -19.88
C GLY A 319 21.56 12.15 -19.09
N TYR A 320 20.43 11.67 -19.62
CA TYR A 320 19.49 10.83 -18.90
C TYR A 320 20.12 9.52 -18.41
N THR A 321 20.88 8.85 -19.27
CA THR A 321 21.58 7.59 -18.94
C THR A 321 22.50 7.77 -17.74
N ASP A 322 23.35 8.80 -17.75
CA ASP A 322 24.32 9.06 -16.68
C ASP A 322 23.61 9.45 -15.37
N LYS A 323 22.52 10.22 -15.45
CA LYS A 323 21.72 10.57 -14.27
C LYS A 323 21.17 9.31 -13.60
N LEU A 324 20.64 8.36 -14.36
CA LEU A 324 20.13 7.10 -13.81
C LEU A 324 21.24 6.25 -13.21
N ILE A 325 22.36 6.06 -13.93
CA ILE A 325 23.51 5.29 -13.42
C ILE A 325 24.03 5.90 -12.12
N ASN A 326 24.19 7.23 -12.07
CA ASN A 326 24.65 7.93 -10.87
C ASN A 326 23.69 7.75 -9.69
N LEU A 327 22.38 7.76 -9.92
CA LEU A 327 21.40 7.48 -8.86
C LEU A 327 21.50 6.03 -8.37
N ILE A 328 21.61 5.07 -9.29
CA ILE A 328 21.72 3.64 -8.95
C ILE A 328 22.97 3.38 -8.12
N GLU A 329 24.12 3.91 -8.54
CA GLU A 329 25.39 3.73 -7.85
C GLU A 329 25.42 4.47 -6.51
N LYS A 330 24.99 5.76 -6.48
CA LYS A 330 25.01 6.58 -5.25
C LYS A 330 24.15 5.99 -4.14
N TYR A 331 22.99 5.45 -4.46
CA TYR A 331 22.03 4.93 -3.49
C TYR A 331 22.05 3.40 -3.38
N SER A 332 23.01 2.73 -4.03
CA SER A 332 23.16 1.27 -4.03
C SER A 332 21.86 0.55 -4.42
N LEU A 333 21.16 1.07 -5.44
CA LEU A 333 19.80 0.60 -5.78
C LEU A 333 19.78 -0.83 -6.32
N THR A 334 20.91 -1.35 -6.81
CA THR A 334 21.07 -2.75 -7.21
C THR A 334 20.88 -3.74 -6.06
N ALA A 335 20.92 -3.28 -4.81
CA ALA A 335 20.55 -4.12 -3.67
C ALA A 335 19.11 -4.63 -3.77
N TRP A 336 18.23 -3.87 -4.43
CA TRP A 336 16.82 -4.23 -4.67
C TRP A 336 16.62 -5.12 -5.90
N ASP A 337 17.64 -5.27 -6.73
CA ASP A 337 17.58 -6.22 -7.84
C ASP A 337 17.69 -7.63 -7.28
N ILE A 338 16.75 -8.48 -7.66
CA ILE A 338 16.81 -9.90 -7.33
C ILE A 338 18.00 -10.47 -8.09
N LYS A 339 19.08 -10.79 -7.37
CA LYS A 339 20.17 -11.57 -7.93
C LYS A 339 19.61 -12.94 -8.29
N HIS A 340 19.76 -13.34 -9.54
CA HIS A 340 19.65 -14.75 -9.91
C HIS A 340 20.83 -15.46 -9.25
N GLU A 341 20.68 -15.88 -8.00
CA GLU A 341 21.64 -16.78 -7.40
C GLU A 341 21.58 -18.11 -8.16
N ASN A 342 22.61 -18.35 -8.96
CA ASN A 342 23.02 -19.73 -9.23
C ASN A 342 23.25 -20.36 -7.86
N SER A 343 22.44 -21.35 -7.52
CA SER A 343 22.44 -22.02 -6.22
C SER A 343 23.77 -22.75 -5.98
N SER A 344 24.80 -22.03 -5.52
CA SER A 344 26.01 -22.61 -4.92
C SER A 344 25.96 -22.35 -3.42
N GLY A 345 25.09 -23.11 -2.75
CA GLY A 345 25.01 -23.19 -1.29
C GLY A 345 25.50 -24.55 -0.82
N THR A 346 26.60 -24.55 -0.07
CA THR A 346 27.14 -25.67 0.71
C THR A 346 26.05 -26.36 1.54
N GLY A 347 26.14 -27.70 1.58
CA GLY A 347 25.10 -28.66 1.97
C GLY A 347 24.32 -28.41 3.27
N PRO A 348 23.04 -28.85 3.33
CA PRO A 348 22.40 -29.19 4.58
C PRO A 348 22.79 -30.63 5.00
N SER A 349 23.04 -30.77 6.30
CA SER A 349 23.19 -32.04 7.00
C SER A 349 21.94 -32.94 6.83
N GLU A 350 22.22 -34.23 6.87
CA GLU A 350 21.48 -35.38 6.37
C GLU A 350 20.13 -35.64 7.08
N GLN A 351 19.03 -35.47 6.35
CA GLN A 351 17.86 -36.35 6.45
C GLN A 351 17.30 -36.60 5.05
N LYS A 352 17.49 -37.82 4.56
CA LYS A 352 17.13 -38.29 3.20
C LYS A 352 15.61 -38.21 2.98
N PRO A 353 15.08 -37.27 2.18
CA PRO A 353 13.66 -37.24 1.85
C PRO A 353 13.40 -38.21 0.69
N SER A 354 12.27 -38.92 0.70
CA SER A 354 11.87 -39.76 -0.43
C SER A 354 11.65 -38.91 -1.69
N GLU A 355 12.34 -39.24 -2.77
CA GLU A 355 12.24 -38.57 -4.07
C GLU A 355 10.86 -38.90 -4.70
N THR A 356 10.00 -37.89 -4.88
CA THR A 356 8.71 -38.07 -5.56
C THR A 356 8.93 -37.97 -7.07
N VAL A 357 8.51 -38.97 -7.83
CA VAL A 357 8.65 -39.01 -9.30
C VAL A 357 7.27 -39.06 -9.95
N TYR A 358 6.97 -38.09 -10.82
CA TYR A 358 5.78 -38.05 -11.65
C TYR A 358 6.05 -38.65 -13.03
N ILE A 359 5.11 -39.41 -13.59
CA ILE A 359 5.22 -39.98 -14.95
C ILE A 359 4.28 -39.19 -15.86
N VAL A 360 4.86 -38.51 -16.87
CA VAL A 360 4.12 -37.66 -17.82
C VAL A 360 3.03 -38.46 -18.53
N GLN A 361 1.81 -37.94 -18.53
CA GLN A 361 0.65 -38.51 -19.21
C GLN A 361 0.33 -37.74 -20.50
N LYS A 362 -0.51 -38.34 -21.35
CA LYS A 362 -0.95 -37.73 -22.60
C LYS A 362 -1.71 -36.42 -22.32
N GLY A 363 -1.18 -35.30 -22.83
CA GLY A 363 -1.79 -33.96 -22.67
C GLY A 363 -1.17 -33.11 -21.55
N ASP A 364 -0.16 -33.63 -20.87
CA ASP A 364 0.61 -32.87 -19.89
C ASP A 364 1.53 -31.84 -20.53
N THR A 365 1.80 -30.80 -19.76
CA THR A 365 2.90 -29.86 -20.01
C THR A 365 3.69 -29.72 -18.72
N LEU A 366 4.97 -29.34 -18.82
CA LEU A 366 5.80 -29.18 -17.63
C LEU A 366 5.22 -28.13 -16.67
N SER A 367 4.53 -27.11 -17.22
CA SER A 367 3.76 -26.10 -16.47
C SER A 367 2.55 -26.66 -15.74
N LYS A 368 1.80 -27.60 -16.33
CA LYS A 368 0.68 -28.27 -15.65
C LYS A 368 1.17 -29.14 -14.50
N ILE A 369 2.25 -29.89 -14.73
CA ILE A 369 2.87 -30.74 -13.72
C ILE A 369 3.42 -29.87 -12.58
N ALA A 370 4.19 -28.83 -12.89
CA ALA A 370 4.71 -27.90 -11.89
C ALA A 370 3.61 -27.27 -11.03
N ALA A 371 2.52 -26.83 -11.67
CA ALA A 371 1.37 -26.28 -10.96
C ALA A 371 0.68 -27.30 -10.04
N ALA A 372 0.63 -28.58 -10.42
CA ALA A 372 0.06 -29.64 -9.60
C ALA A 372 0.87 -29.92 -8.32
N TYR A 373 2.17 -29.61 -8.35
CA TYR A 373 3.12 -29.83 -7.25
C TYR A 373 3.60 -28.53 -6.59
N GLY A 374 2.85 -27.43 -6.74
CA GLY A 374 3.15 -26.17 -6.05
C GLY A 374 4.52 -25.57 -6.40
N THR A 375 5.01 -25.80 -7.61
CA THR A 375 6.30 -25.28 -8.11
C THR A 375 6.13 -24.63 -9.50
N THR A 376 7.23 -24.23 -10.14
CA THR A 376 7.22 -23.65 -11.50
C THR A 376 7.83 -24.61 -12.51
N TYR A 377 7.47 -24.47 -13.79
CA TYR A 377 8.04 -25.33 -14.83
C TYR A 377 9.53 -25.09 -14.99
N GLN A 378 10.02 -23.89 -14.64
CA GLN A 378 11.44 -23.56 -14.65
C GLN A 378 12.18 -24.40 -13.60
N VAL A 379 11.64 -24.45 -12.38
CA VAL A 379 12.20 -25.28 -11.30
C VAL A 379 12.15 -26.76 -11.68
N LEU A 380 11.04 -27.24 -12.26
CA LEU A 380 10.99 -28.63 -12.73
C LEU A 380 11.93 -28.90 -13.92
N ALA A 381 12.05 -27.97 -14.86
CA ALA A 381 12.93 -28.13 -16.01
C ALA A 381 14.37 -28.23 -15.57
N GLU A 382 14.80 -27.31 -14.71
CA GLU A 382 16.14 -27.27 -14.16
C GLU A 382 16.44 -28.52 -13.32
N TYR A 383 15.54 -28.89 -12.40
CA TYR A 383 15.69 -30.06 -11.53
C TYR A 383 15.74 -31.39 -12.30
N ASN A 384 15.15 -31.43 -13.51
CA ASN A 384 15.12 -32.62 -14.35
C ASN A 384 16.05 -32.53 -15.58
N GLY A 385 16.86 -31.48 -15.69
CA GLY A 385 17.76 -31.27 -16.84
C GLY A 385 17.03 -31.15 -18.19
N ILE A 386 15.80 -30.63 -18.21
CA ILE A 386 15.01 -30.45 -19.43
C ILE A 386 15.43 -29.17 -20.13
N ALA A 387 16.17 -29.30 -21.23
CA ALA A 387 16.67 -28.18 -22.02
C ALA A 387 15.54 -27.36 -22.69
N ASN A 388 14.45 -28.00 -23.12
CA ASN A 388 13.27 -27.32 -23.67
C ASN A 388 12.01 -27.65 -22.86
N PRO A 389 11.57 -26.75 -21.96
CA PRO A 389 10.41 -26.97 -21.10
C PRO A 389 9.07 -27.20 -21.82
N ASN A 390 9.00 -26.85 -23.11
CA ASN A 390 7.81 -27.05 -23.94
C ASN A 390 7.74 -28.45 -24.56
N ILE A 391 8.79 -29.27 -24.41
CA ILE A 391 8.88 -30.61 -24.98
C ILE A 391 9.11 -31.62 -23.84
N ILE A 392 8.02 -32.29 -23.45
CA ILE A 392 8.05 -33.46 -22.57
C ILE A 392 7.30 -34.61 -23.25
N HIS A 393 7.75 -35.83 -23.01
CA HIS A 393 7.19 -37.02 -23.66
C HIS A 393 6.33 -37.83 -22.70
N VAL A 394 5.20 -38.37 -23.17
CA VAL A 394 4.40 -39.31 -22.39
C VAL A 394 5.27 -40.48 -21.92
N GLY A 395 5.21 -40.81 -20.64
CA GLY A 395 6.07 -41.81 -19.99
C GLY A 395 7.38 -41.26 -19.43
N GLN A 396 7.74 -40.00 -19.72
CA GLN A 396 8.91 -39.35 -19.15
C GLN A 396 8.75 -39.20 -17.63
N LYS A 397 9.79 -39.54 -16.87
CA LYS A 397 9.82 -39.38 -15.42
C LYS A 397 10.31 -37.97 -15.06
N ILE A 398 9.52 -37.26 -14.27
CA ILE A 398 9.79 -35.92 -13.76
C ILE A 398 9.93 -36.03 -12.24
N LYS A 399 11.15 -35.88 -11.75
CA LYS A 399 11.49 -35.76 -10.34
C LYS A 399 10.95 -34.45 -9.79
N ILE A 400 10.36 -34.50 -8.60
CA ILE A 400 9.78 -33.36 -7.92
C ILE A 400 10.69 -33.02 -6.71
N PRO A 401 11.24 -31.79 -6.61
CA PRO A 401 12.13 -31.42 -5.51
C PRO A 401 11.41 -31.48 -4.16
N SER A 402 11.96 -32.25 -3.22
CA SER A 402 11.43 -32.40 -1.87
C SER A 402 11.73 -31.15 -1.03
N GLY A 403 10.72 -30.32 -0.84
CA GLY A 403 10.78 -29.02 -0.17
C GLY A 403 9.49 -28.19 -0.39
N ASN A 404 8.75 -28.50 -1.45
CA ASN A 404 7.42 -27.98 -1.77
C ASN A 404 6.38 -29.10 -1.89
N THR A 405 6.32 -30.03 -0.92
CA THR A 405 5.31 -31.11 -0.94
C THR A 405 3.95 -30.63 -0.42
N GLY A 406 3.37 -29.64 -1.11
CA GLY A 406 1.91 -29.58 -1.23
C GLY A 406 1.52 -30.56 -2.33
N GLY A 407 1.01 -31.74 -1.97
CA GLY A 407 0.34 -32.61 -2.94
C GLY A 407 -0.81 -31.87 -3.65
N PRO A 408 -1.49 -32.47 -4.64
CA PRO A 408 -2.59 -31.81 -5.35
C PRO A 408 -3.74 -31.45 -4.38
N GLN A 409 -3.63 -30.28 -3.76
CA GLN A 409 -4.68 -29.67 -2.95
C GLN A 409 -5.62 -28.97 -3.91
N ALA A 410 -6.90 -29.32 -3.80
CA ALA A 410 -7.98 -28.59 -4.45
C ALA A 410 -7.78 -27.09 -4.20
N LYS A 411 -7.63 -26.30 -5.27
CA LYS A 411 -7.46 -24.85 -5.21
C LYS A 411 -8.63 -24.24 -4.44
N THR A 412 -8.45 -24.02 -3.15
CA THR A 412 -9.32 -23.12 -2.40
C THR A 412 -8.86 -21.72 -2.72
N TYR A 413 -9.79 -20.88 -3.13
CA TYR A 413 -9.59 -19.44 -3.29
C TYR A 413 -10.81 -18.78 -2.66
N LYS A 414 -10.61 -17.67 -1.97
CA LYS A 414 -11.73 -16.80 -1.61
C LYS A 414 -12.00 -15.83 -2.76
N THR A 415 -13.18 -15.25 -2.82
CA THR A 415 -13.50 -14.21 -3.80
C THR A 415 -13.50 -12.83 -3.12
N TYR A 416 -12.99 -11.84 -3.83
CA TYR A 416 -12.99 -10.44 -3.42
C TYR A 416 -13.68 -9.59 -4.49
N THR A 417 -14.66 -8.79 -4.10
CA THR A 417 -15.30 -7.82 -5.02
C THR A 417 -14.55 -6.49 -4.94
N VAL A 418 -13.93 -6.11 -6.05
CA VAL A 418 -13.15 -4.88 -6.21
C VAL A 418 -14.01 -3.66 -5.91
N LYS A 419 -13.50 -2.78 -5.06
CA LYS A 419 -14.13 -1.52 -4.68
C LYS A 419 -13.50 -0.35 -5.42
N LYS A 420 -14.21 0.77 -5.49
CA LYS A 420 -13.68 2.00 -6.09
C LYS A 420 -12.43 2.46 -5.32
N GLY A 421 -11.31 2.58 -6.04
CA GLY A 421 -10.01 2.96 -5.47
C GLY A 421 -9.13 1.78 -5.06
N ASP A 422 -9.60 0.54 -5.23
CA ASP A 422 -8.77 -0.64 -5.00
C ASP A 422 -7.64 -0.78 -6.02
N SER A 423 -6.65 -1.56 -5.58
CA SER A 423 -5.34 -1.75 -6.16
C SER A 423 -4.98 -3.22 -5.95
N LEU A 424 -4.28 -3.88 -6.90
CA LEU A 424 -3.88 -5.28 -6.68
C LEU A 424 -2.95 -5.41 -5.48
N TRP A 425 -2.08 -4.42 -5.28
CA TRP A 425 -1.23 -4.30 -4.09
C TRP A 425 -2.06 -4.16 -2.82
N ALA A 426 -3.00 -3.22 -2.79
CA ALA A 426 -3.85 -3.00 -1.61
C ALA A 426 -4.69 -4.23 -1.28
N ILE A 427 -5.20 -4.95 -2.30
CA ILE A 427 -5.94 -6.19 -2.11
C ILE A 427 -5.00 -7.29 -1.59
N ALA A 428 -3.79 -7.45 -2.12
CA ALA A 428 -2.83 -8.41 -1.60
C ALA A 428 -2.41 -8.10 -0.16
N GLN A 429 -2.15 -6.83 0.14
CA GLN A 429 -1.82 -6.39 1.49
C GLN A 429 -2.94 -6.75 2.46
N LYS A 430 -4.18 -6.43 2.11
CA LYS A 430 -5.35 -6.67 2.93
C LYS A 430 -5.71 -8.15 3.07
N GLU A 431 -5.72 -8.87 1.95
CA GLU A 431 -6.31 -10.21 1.89
C GLU A 431 -5.28 -11.31 2.09
N LEU A 432 -3.99 -11.03 1.87
CA LEU A 432 -2.87 -11.96 1.98
C LEU A 432 -1.83 -11.54 3.04
N GLY A 433 -2.02 -10.39 3.70
CA GLY A 433 -1.11 -9.82 4.70
C GLY A 433 0.16 -9.21 4.13
N ASN A 434 0.33 -9.21 2.79
CA ASN A 434 1.54 -8.76 2.12
C ASN A 434 1.22 -8.27 0.71
N GLY A 435 1.40 -6.96 0.47
CA GLY A 435 1.15 -6.30 -0.81
C GLY A 435 2.02 -6.81 -1.95
N SER A 436 3.25 -7.25 -1.68
CA SER A 436 4.15 -7.85 -2.67
C SER A 436 3.62 -9.14 -3.29
N ARG A 437 2.57 -9.73 -2.70
CA ARG A 437 1.87 -10.91 -3.24
C ARG A 437 0.82 -10.57 -4.31
N TRP A 438 0.71 -9.31 -4.72
CA TRP A 438 -0.20 -8.90 -5.80
C TRP A 438 -0.04 -9.67 -7.12
N PRO A 439 1.16 -10.14 -7.54
CA PRO A 439 1.29 -10.94 -8.76
C PRO A 439 0.56 -12.29 -8.65
N GLU A 440 0.38 -12.82 -7.43
CA GLU A 440 -0.39 -14.04 -7.20
C GLU A 440 -1.85 -13.83 -7.57
N ILE A 441 -2.43 -12.69 -7.17
CA ILE A 441 -3.80 -12.31 -7.51
C ILE A 441 -3.93 -12.09 -9.01
N GLN A 442 -3.00 -11.35 -9.61
CA GLN A 442 -2.97 -11.10 -11.05
C GLN A 442 -3.00 -12.42 -11.83
N LYS A 443 -2.07 -13.33 -11.51
CA LYS A 443 -1.92 -14.63 -12.16
C LYS A 443 -3.12 -15.54 -11.94
N LEU A 444 -3.65 -15.59 -10.71
CA LEU A 444 -4.80 -16.44 -10.38
C LEU A 444 -6.06 -16.03 -11.16
N ASN A 445 -6.16 -14.74 -11.52
CA ASN A 445 -7.28 -14.18 -12.27
C ASN A 445 -7.02 -14.03 -13.77
N GLY A 446 -5.83 -14.43 -14.25
CA GLY A 446 -5.48 -14.31 -15.67
C GLY A 446 -5.49 -12.87 -16.18
N LEU A 447 -5.17 -11.88 -15.33
CA LEU A 447 -5.13 -10.49 -15.73
C LEU A 447 -3.89 -10.23 -16.59
N SER A 448 -4.05 -9.51 -17.70
CA SER A 448 -2.95 -9.15 -18.62
C SER A 448 -2.13 -7.92 -18.17
N GLY A 449 -2.48 -7.34 -17.03
CA GLY A 449 -1.88 -6.13 -16.44
C GLY A 449 -2.43 -5.92 -15.04
N THR A 450 -2.29 -4.71 -14.48
CA THR A 450 -2.76 -4.40 -13.11
C THR A 450 -4.11 -3.69 -13.04
N THR A 451 -4.71 -3.39 -14.19
CA THR A 451 -6.04 -2.80 -14.28
C THR A 451 -7.10 -3.72 -13.68
N ILE A 452 -7.84 -3.19 -12.70
CA ILE A 452 -9.03 -3.79 -12.11
C ILE A 452 -10.17 -2.78 -12.04
N TYR A 453 -11.41 -3.25 -12.10
CA TYR A 453 -12.60 -2.41 -12.14
C TYR A 453 -13.48 -2.60 -10.91
N ALA A 454 -14.08 -1.52 -10.39
CA ALA A 454 -15.05 -1.64 -9.31
C ALA A 454 -16.20 -2.58 -9.71
N GLY A 455 -16.55 -3.51 -8.83
CA GLY A 455 -17.51 -4.58 -9.09
C GLY A 455 -16.91 -5.85 -9.70
N GLN A 456 -15.66 -5.82 -10.19
CA GLN A 456 -14.96 -7.01 -10.65
C GLN A 456 -14.75 -7.99 -9.49
N VAL A 457 -15.02 -9.28 -9.71
CA VAL A 457 -14.78 -10.32 -8.71
C VAL A 457 -13.44 -10.99 -9.00
N LEU A 458 -12.52 -10.91 -8.05
CA LEU A 458 -11.20 -11.53 -8.11
C LEU A 458 -11.15 -12.77 -7.21
N LYS A 459 -10.53 -13.83 -7.70
CA LYS A 459 -10.07 -14.98 -6.91
C LYS A 459 -8.82 -14.57 -6.15
N ILE A 460 -8.79 -14.83 -4.84
CA ILE A 460 -7.67 -14.54 -3.96
C ILE A 460 -7.17 -15.87 -3.39
N PRO A 461 -5.85 -16.16 -3.45
CA PRO A 461 -5.29 -17.34 -2.79
C PRO A 461 -5.66 -17.36 -1.30
N VAL A 462 -5.96 -18.54 -0.74
CA VAL A 462 -6.10 -18.74 0.72
C VAL A 462 -4.83 -19.29 1.33
#